data_AF-A0A133ZM77-F1
#
_entry.id   AF-A0A133ZM77-F1
#
_cell.length_a   1.000
_cell.length_b   1.000
_cell.length_c   1.000
_cell.angle_alpha   90.00
_cell.angle_beta   90.00
_cell.angle_gamma   90.00
#
_symmetry.space_group_name_H-M   'P 1'
#
loop_
_entity.id
_entity.type
_entity.pdbx_description
1 polymer ?
#
loop_
_entity_poly.entity_id
_entity_poly.type
_entity_poly.pdbx_seq_one_letter_code
_entity_poly.pdbx_strand_id
1 'polypeptide(L)' 'MNTSAIILMILFIVVIWGGLLLSIVWLNRTKDEETGELGTAPGTDDETLSHRTHEAVA' A
#
# COMPACT_ATOMS: atom_id res chain seq x y z
N MET A 1 -16.39 -5.89 37.52
CA MET A 1 -16.02 -5.46 36.15
C MET A 1 -17.14 -5.86 35.22
N ASN A 2 -17.61 -4.99 34.33
CA ASN A 2 -18.70 -5.33 33.42
C ASN A 2 -18.16 -6.22 32.28
N THR A 3 -18.63 -7.46 32.18
CA THR A 3 -18.20 -8.42 31.16
C THR A 3 -18.33 -7.89 29.74
N SER A 4 -19.35 -7.07 29.47
CA SER A 4 -19.55 -6.45 28.16
C SER A 4 -18.42 -5.49 27.78
N ALA A 5 -17.84 -4.78 28.74
CA ALA A 5 -16.73 -3.86 28.50
C ALA A 5 -15.46 -4.61 28.05
N ILE A 6 -15.20 -5.78 28.65
CA ILE A 6 -14.05 -6.63 28.28
C ILE A 6 -14.22 -7.17 26.86
N ILE A 7 -15.43 -7.61 26.51
CA ILE A 7 -15.73 -8.10 25.15
C ILE A 7 -15.51 -7.01 24.11
N LEU A 8 -16.03 -5.80 24.36
CA LEU A 8 -15.86 -4.66 23.45
C LEU A 8 -14.40 -4.24 23.33
N MET A 9 -13.64 -4.28 24.42
CA MET A 9 -12.20 -4.00 24.41
C MET A 9 -11.43 -4.98 23.51
N ILE A 10 -11.69 -6.28 23.66
CA ILE A 10 -11.04 -7.31 22.84
C ILE A 10 -11.44 -7.16 21.38
N LEU A 11 -12.71 -6.93 21.09
CA LEU A 11 -13.20 -6.71 19.72
C LEU A 11 -12.48 -5.53 19.06
N PHE A 12 -12.33 -4.41 19.77
CA PHE A 12 -11.66 -3.23 19.24
C PHE A 12 -10.18 -3.49 18.95
N ILE A 13 -9.48 -4.21 19.84
CA ILE A 13 -8.10 -4.63 19.64
C ILE A 13 -7.99 -5.50 18.39
N VAL A 14 -8.84 -6.52 18.24
CA VAL A 14 -8.82 -7.42 17.07
C VAL A 14 -9.11 -6.67 15.78
N VAL A 15 -10.06 -5.72 15.78
CA VAL A 15 -10.41 -4.94 14.59
C VAL A 15 -9.26 -4.02 14.17
N ILE A 16 -8.68 -3.26 15.11
CA ILE A 16 -7.58 -2.35 14.79
C ILE A 16 -6.34 -3.12 14.36
N TRP A 17 -5.88 -4.04 15.18
CA TRP A 17 -4.63 -4.75 14.91
C TRP A 17 -4.80 -5.72 13.75
N GLY A 18 -5.91 -6.45 13.68
CA GLY A 18 -6.19 -7.36 12.58
C GLY A 18 -6.36 -6.62 11.25
N GLY A 19 -7.09 -5.50 11.24
CA GLY A 19 -7.25 -4.64 10.07
C GLY A 19 -5.91 -4.05 9.62
N LEU A 20 -5.11 -3.54 10.56
CA LEU A 20 -3.79 -2.99 10.25
C LEU A 20 -2.84 -4.05 9.68
N LEU A 21 -2.77 -5.23 10.29
CA LEU A 21 -1.90 -6.32 9.83
C LEU A 21 -2.31 -6.79 8.43
N LEU A 22 -3.62 -6.91 8.17
CA LEU A 22 -4.14 -7.28 6.86
C LEU A 22 -3.79 -6.23 5.80
N SER A 23 -3.96 -4.94 6.11
CA SER A 23 -3.60 -3.84 5.22
C SER A 23 -2.11 -3.83 4.89
N ILE A 24 -1.23 -4.05 5.88
CA ILE A 24 0.22 -4.13 5.65
C ILE A 24 0.55 -5.32 4.74
N VAL A 25 -0.03 -6.50 4.99
CA VAL A 25 0.20 -7.69 4.16
C VAL A 25 -0.27 -7.45 2.72
N TRP A 26 -1.41 -6.79 2.54
CA TRP A 26 -1.92 -6.44 1.22
C TRP A 26 -1.01 -5.45 0.50
N LEU A 27 -0.61 -4.38 1.19
CA LEU A 27 0.28 -3.36 0.63
C LEU A 27 1.60 -3.97 0.18
N ASN A 28 2.22 -4.82 0.99
CA ASN A 28 3.48 -5.48 0.65
C ASN A 28 3.37 -6.47 -0.53
N ARG A 29 2.16 -6.93 -0.87
CA ARG A 29 1.94 -7.83 -2.02
C ARG A 29 1.64 -7.05 -3.30
N THR A 30 1.30 -5.77 -3.18
CA THR A 30 1.11 -4.88 -4.31
C THR A 30 2.47 -4.53 -4.90
N LYS A 31 2.60 -4.65 -6.22
CA LYS A 31 3.79 -4.19 -6.95
C LYS A 31 3.58 -2.73 -7.34
N ASP A 32 4.41 -1.84 -6.81
CA ASP A 32 4.35 -0.41 -7.10
C ASP A 32 4.50 -0.13 -8.61
N GLU A 33 5.35 -0.89 -9.29
CA GLU A 33 5.60 -0.85 -10.74
C GLU A 33 4.34 -1.09 -11.60
N GLU A 34 3.28 -1.72 -11.07
CA GLU A 34 2.04 -1.97 -11.81
C GLU A 34 0.84 -1.14 -11.33
N THR A 35 0.98 -0.40 -10.22
CA THR A 35 -0.16 0.20 -9.51
C THR A 35 -0.39 1.69 -9.86
N GLY A 36 0.41 2.26 -10.76
CA GLY A 36 0.29 3.65 -11.23
C GLY A 36 -0.53 3.84 -12.52
N GLU A 37 -0.86 5.09 -12.87
CA GLU A 37 -1.55 5.50 -14.12
C GLU A 37 -0.90 4.91 -15.38
N LEU A 38 0.43 4.75 -15.34
CA LEU A 38 1.22 4.23 -16.44
C LEU A 38 1.26 2.69 -16.47
N GLY A 39 1.03 2.03 -15.34
CA GLY A 39 1.07 0.57 -15.19
C GLY A 39 2.22 -0.07 -15.96
N THR A 40 1.89 -1.04 -16.82
CA THR A 40 2.84 -1.74 -17.70
C THR A 40 2.89 -1.15 -19.11
N ALA A 41 2.58 0.14 -19.29
CA ALA A 41 2.57 0.75 -20.62
C ALA A 41 4.00 0.77 -21.23
N PRO A 42 4.13 0.64 -22.56
CA PRO A 42 5.43 0.66 -23.20
C PRO A 42 6.17 2.00 -23.00
N GLY A 43 7.43 1.96 -22.56
CA GLY A 43 8.26 3.15 -22.37
C GLY A 43 7.97 3.94 -21.10
N THR A 44 7.18 3.40 -20.17
CA THR A 44 6.92 3.99 -18.85
C THR A 44 7.64 3.27 -17.71
N ASP A 45 8.62 2.45 -18.07
CA ASP A 45 9.63 1.88 -17.20
C ASP A 45 10.59 2.95 -16.65
N ASP A 46 11.21 2.64 -15.52
CA ASP A 46 12.06 3.58 -14.78
C ASP A 46 13.26 4.04 -15.62
N GLU A 47 13.84 3.17 -16.45
CA GLU A 47 14.96 3.53 -17.32
C GLU A 47 14.56 4.56 -18.38
N THR A 48 13.41 4.40 -19.03
CA THR A 48 12.95 5.32 -20.07
C THR A 48 12.45 6.64 -19.48
N LEU A 49 11.82 6.61 -18.30
CA LEU A 49 11.33 7.84 -17.64
C LEU A 49 12.47 8.68 -17.04
N SER A 50 13.44 8.04 -16.40
CA SER A 50 14.63 8.73 -15.88
C SER A 50 15.44 9.37 -17.01
N HIS A 51 15.57 8.69 -18.17
CA HIS A 51 16.26 9.26 -19.32
C HIS A 51 15.56 10.53 -19.85
N ARG A 52 14.24 10.49 -20.03
CA ARG A 52 13.47 11.63 -20.55
C ARG A 52 13.43 12.83 -19.60
N THR A 53 13.36 12.60 -18.29
CA THR A 53 13.38 13.69 -17.30
C THR A 53 14.72 14.40 -17.27
N HIS A 54 15.84 13.67 -17.41
CA HIS A 54 17.16 14.27 -17.51
C HIS A 54 17.34 15.11 -18.79
N GLU A 55 16.79 14.68 -19.93
CA GLU A 55 16.81 15.46 -21.18
C GLU A 55 15.93 16.71 -21.12
N ALA A 56 14.79 16.67 -20.43
CA ALA A 56 13.86 17.80 -20.38
C ALA A 56 14.33 18.98 -19.48
N VAL A 57 15.31 18.74 -18.61
CA VAL A 57 15.82 19.73 -17.63
C VAL A 57 17.18 20.33 -18.06
N ALA A 58 17.82 19.74 -19.07
CA ALA A 58 19.06 20.24 -19.68
C ALA A 58 18.77 21.31 -20.75
#